data_AF-A0A661GQB7-F1
#
_entry.id   AF-A0A661GQB7-F1
#
_cell.length_a   1.000
_cell.length_b   1.000
_cell.length_c   1.000
_cell.angle_alpha   90.00
_cell.angle_beta   90.00
_cell.angle_gamma   90.00
#
_symmetry.space_group_name_H-M   'P 1'
#
loop_
_entity.id
_entity.type
_entity.pdbx_description
1 polymer ?
#
loop_
_entity_poly.entity_id
_entity_poly.type
_entity_poly.pdbx_seq_one_letter_code
_entity_poly.pdbx_strand_id
1 'polypeptide(L)'
;MRGLNLRKNWVSLPFVTAAGPIHTSESEISSFAEAVVTREKANGIRCFQVRAAGNISLDNCSNFDAYVTMVLDLANGSDYVWEKQLQKQKRRQVRKAGKNNLVSVTGKLELLDDFYDIWTQRINQLGTPVFSKQFFSEILTSFGDDAWIQAVQKNGFTVGVMLVLMHNGQAFPPWAATRSEFNSEGANSLLYWSVIEEACRRG
;
A
#
# COMPACT_ATOMS: atom_id res chain seq x y z
N MET A 1 17.12 9.56 6.54
CA MET A 1 17.23 8.56 7.62
C MET A 1 18.71 8.29 7.89
N ARG A 2 19.17 8.16 9.13
CA ARG A 2 20.55 7.67 9.37
C ARG A 2 20.54 6.16 9.14
N GLY A 3 21.39 5.66 8.25
CA GLY A 3 21.54 4.20 8.06
C GLY A 3 22.18 3.56 9.29
N LEU A 4 22.21 2.22 9.34
CA LEU A 4 22.87 1.44 10.41
C LEU A 4 24.33 1.87 10.67
N ASN A 5 24.98 2.49 9.68
CA ASN A 5 26.34 3.03 9.77
C ASN A 5 26.41 4.50 10.22
N LEU A 6 25.35 5.07 10.83
CA LEU A 6 25.21 6.46 11.29
C LEU A 6 25.37 7.56 10.22
N ARG A 7 25.61 7.20 8.96
CA ARG A 7 25.70 8.14 7.82
C ARG A 7 24.31 8.55 7.35
N LYS A 8 24.21 9.80 6.88
CA LYS A 8 22.97 10.36 6.33
C LYS A 8 22.71 9.75 4.95
N ASN A 9 21.62 9.01 4.84
CA ASN A 9 21.07 8.54 3.58
C ASN A 9 19.70 9.15 3.38
N TRP A 10 19.38 9.47 2.14
CA TRP A 10 18.06 9.91 1.72
C TRP A 10 17.44 8.82 0.84
N VAL A 11 16.13 8.70 0.91
CA VAL A 11 15.36 7.74 0.11
C VAL A 11 14.10 8.46 -0.36
N SER A 12 13.72 8.27 -1.62
CA SER A 12 12.42 8.76 -2.08
C SER A 12 11.31 7.97 -1.37
N LEU A 13 10.34 8.72 -0.83
CA LEU A 13 9.06 8.23 -0.30
C LEU A 13 9.16 6.93 0.54
N PRO A 14 9.68 7.01 1.79
CA PRO A 14 10.00 5.84 2.63
C PRO A 14 8.78 5.03 3.12
N PHE A 15 7.56 5.44 2.79
CA PHE A 15 6.34 4.90 3.38
C PHE A 15 5.40 4.24 2.36
N VAL A 16 5.70 4.32 1.07
CA VAL A 16 4.89 3.72 -0.01
C VAL A 16 5.77 2.93 -0.97
N THR A 17 5.15 2.02 -1.73
CA THR A 17 5.84 0.96 -2.47
C THR A 17 6.71 1.46 -3.62
N ALA A 18 6.27 2.51 -4.33
CA ALA A 18 7.04 3.11 -5.41
C ALA A 18 6.64 4.57 -5.58
N ALA A 19 7.65 5.43 -5.74
CA ALA A 19 7.46 6.79 -6.22
C ALA A 19 8.80 7.37 -6.72
N GLY A 20 8.92 7.34 -8.04
CA GLY A 20 10.01 7.94 -8.77
C GLY A 20 9.80 9.44 -9.01
N PRO A 21 10.74 10.10 -9.70
CA PRO A 21 10.50 11.44 -10.22
C PRO A 21 9.25 11.45 -11.10
N ILE A 22 8.41 12.47 -10.94
CA ILE A 22 7.31 12.77 -11.86
C ILE A 22 7.89 13.65 -12.95
N HIS A 23 7.78 13.22 -14.20
CA HIS A 23 8.34 13.92 -15.35
C HIS A 23 7.43 13.75 -16.58
N THR A 24 7.56 14.66 -17.53
CA THR A 24 6.87 14.63 -18.83
C THR A 24 7.84 14.40 -20.00
N SER A 25 9.15 14.52 -19.75
CA SER A 25 10.21 14.25 -20.74
C SER A 25 11.43 13.58 -20.10
N GLU A 26 12.29 12.98 -20.93
CA GLU A 26 13.58 12.42 -20.47
C GLU A 26 14.58 13.52 -20.04
N SER A 27 14.51 14.71 -20.64
CA SER A 27 15.40 15.83 -20.28
C SER A 27 15.18 16.32 -18.84
N GLU A 28 13.95 16.20 -18.31
CA GLU A 28 13.63 16.51 -16.91
C GLU A 28 14.24 15.49 -15.94
N ILE A 29 14.35 14.22 -16.35
CA ILE A 29 14.97 13.14 -15.57
C ILE A 29 16.46 13.41 -15.35
N SER A 30 17.20 13.77 -16.41
CA SER A 30 18.63 14.12 -16.29
C SER A 30 18.83 15.36 -15.41
N SER A 31 17.99 16.39 -15.59
CA SER A 31 18.03 17.61 -14.75
C SER A 31 17.77 17.31 -13.28
N PHE A 32 16.84 16.39 -12.98
CA PHE A 32 16.58 15.92 -11.63
C PHE A 32 17.80 15.18 -11.04
N ALA A 33 18.44 14.29 -11.80
CA ALA A 33 19.62 13.55 -11.37
C ALA A 33 20.77 14.50 -10.97
N GLU A 34 21.06 15.50 -11.81
CA GLU A 34 22.10 16.50 -11.54
C GLU A 34 21.80 17.32 -10.26
N ALA A 35 20.54 17.72 -10.08
CA ALA A 35 20.10 18.45 -8.90
C ALA A 35 20.25 17.61 -7.61
N VAL A 36 19.94 16.31 -7.68
CA VAL A 36 20.13 15.36 -6.56
C VAL A 36 21.62 15.26 -6.21
N VAL A 37 22.49 14.97 -7.18
CA VAL A 37 23.94 14.83 -6.95
C VAL A 37 24.54 16.11 -6.35
N THR A 38 24.12 17.27 -6.83
CA THR A 38 24.56 18.57 -6.31
C THR A 38 24.14 18.74 -4.85
N ARG A 39 22.89 18.41 -4.51
CA ARG A 39 22.38 18.49 -3.14
C ARG A 39 23.02 17.47 -2.20
N GLU A 40 23.33 16.26 -2.68
CA GLU A 40 24.01 15.25 -1.89
C GLU A 40 25.38 15.75 -1.43
N LYS A 41 26.17 16.30 -2.36
CA LYS A 41 27.48 16.90 -2.07
C LYS A 41 27.36 18.04 -1.07
N ALA A 42 26.42 18.97 -1.30
CA ALA A 42 26.22 20.14 -0.43
C ALA A 42 25.79 19.77 1.01
N ASN A 43 25.08 18.65 1.19
CA ASN A 43 24.54 18.23 2.48
C ASN A 43 25.34 17.11 3.17
N GLY A 44 26.45 16.66 2.57
CA GLY A 44 27.24 15.53 3.06
C GLY A 44 26.43 14.24 3.12
N ILE A 45 25.51 14.05 2.17
CA ILE A 45 24.72 12.83 2.03
C ILE A 45 25.56 11.79 1.29
N ARG A 46 25.59 10.57 1.80
CA ARG A 46 26.36 9.48 1.16
C ARG A 46 25.64 8.94 -0.06
N CYS A 47 24.33 8.82 0.03
CA CYS A 47 23.50 8.17 -0.96
C CYS A 47 22.05 8.64 -0.86
N PHE A 48 21.48 8.94 -2.02
CA PHE A 48 20.08 9.20 -2.30
C PHE A 48 19.54 8.04 -3.12
N GLN A 49 18.67 7.26 -2.50
CA GLN A 49 18.01 6.14 -3.16
C GLN A 49 16.69 6.61 -3.78
N VAL A 50 16.60 6.58 -5.11
CA VAL A 50 15.34 6.72 -5.82
C VAL A 50 14.67 5.34 -5.91
N ARG A 51 13.41 5.27 -5.48
CA ARG A 51 12.55 4.09 -5.60
C ARG A 51 11.44 4.38 -6.60
N ALA A 52 11.65 4.01 -7.85
CA ALA A 52 10.67 4.20 -8.90
C ALA A 52 10.01 2.87 -9.31
N ALA A 53 8.81 2.97 -9.87
CA ALA A 53 8.21 1.86 -10.60
C ALA A 53 8.81 1.83 -12.02
N GLY A 54 9.24 0.65 -12.47
CA GLY A 54 9.91 0.49 -13.76
C GLY A 54 11.39 0.85 -13.73
N ASN A 55 12.03 0.73 -14.90
CA ASN A 55 13.46 1.00 -15.06
C ASN A 55 13.67 2.46 -15.46
N ILE A 56 13.93 3.31 -14.46
CA ILE A 56 14.38 4.69 -14.71
C ILE A 56 15.91 4.68 -14.70
N SER A 57 16.52 5.06 -15.80
CA SER A 57 17.96 5.33 -15.85
C SER A 57 18.23 6.77 -15.45
N LEU A 58 19.01 6.96 -14.40
CA LEU A 58 19.46 8.28 -13.95
C LEU A 58 20.96 8.39 -14.20
N ASP A 59 21.39 9.50 -14.81
CA ASP A 59 22.80 9.76 -15.05
C ASP A 59 23.59 9.74 -13.73
N ASN A 60 24.78 9.15 -13.75
CA ASN A 60 25.65 8.98 -12.58
C ASN A 60 25.04 8.17 -11.42
N CYS A 61 23.96 7.42 -11.66
CA CYS A 61 23.34 6.54 -10.67
C CYS A 61 23.56 5.07 -11.01
N SER A 62 23.64 4.23 -9.99
CA SER A 62 23.61 2.77 -10.15
C SER A 62 22.19 2.25 -9.95
N ASN A 63 21.73 1.38 -10.85
CA ASN A 63 20.47 0.69 -10.72
C ASN A 63 20.63 -0.59 -9.89
N PHE A 64 19.66 -0.86 -9.03
CA PHE A 64 19.64 -2.05 -8.17
C PHE A 64 18.28 -2.74 -8.23
N ASP A 65 18.27 -3.99 -8.68
CA ASP A 65 17.08 -4.85 -8.70
C ASP A 65 16.85 -5.49 -7.32
N ALA A 66 16.67 -4.64 -6.30
CA ALA A 66 16.52 -5.08 -4.91
C ALA A 66 15.06 -5.19 -4.45
N TYR A 67 14.10 -4.67 -5.24
CA TYR A 67 12.70 -4.60 -4.86
C TYR A 67 11.81 -5.11 -5.99
N VAL A 68 10.75 -5.82 -5.61
CA VAL A 68 9.71 -6.29 -6.52
C VAL A 68 8.36 -5.79 -6.01
N THR A 69 7.48 -5.41 -6.94
CA THR A 69 6.10 -5.01 -6.63
C THR A 69 5.15 -5.98 -7.31
N MET A 70 4.16 -6.48 -6.56
CA MET A 70 3.08 -7.28 -7.11
C MET A 70 1.98 -6.36 -7.62
N VAL A 71 1.66 -6.46 -8.90
CA VAL A 71 0.63 -5.66 -9.57
C VAL A 71 -0.45 -6.59 -10.09
N LEU A 72 -1.71 -6.22 -9.86
CA LEU A 72 -2.89 -6.90 -10.39
C LEU A 72 -3.60 -5.93 -11.34
N ASP A 73 -3.78 -6.35 -12.59
CA ASP A 73 -4.45 -5.52 -13.60
C ASP A 73 -5.98 -5.57 -13.42
N LEU A 74 -6.56 -4.41 -13.14
CA LEU A 74 -7.99 -4.22 -12.89
C LEU A 74 -8.76 -3.64 -14.09
N ALA A 75 -8.11 -3.40 -15.24
CA ALA A 75 -8.68 -2.65 -16.37
C ALA A 75 -9.98 -3.26 -16.93
N ASN A 76 -10.16 -4.58 -16.80
CA ASN A 76 -11.34 -5.29 -17.29
C ASN A 76 -12.43 -5.50 -16.22
N GLY A 77 -12.31 -4.85 -15.07
CA GLY A 77 -13.30 -4.90 -13.99
C GLY A 77 -13.22 -6.17 -13.12
N SER A 78 -13.99 -6.15 -12.03
CA SER A 78 -13.95 -7.19 -10.99
C SER A 78 -14.35 -8.57 -11.50
N ASP A 79 -15.35 -8.67 -12.39
CA ASP A 79 -15.81 -9.96 -12.93
C ASP A 79 -14.70 -10.67 -13.73
N TYR A 80 -13.96 -9.91 -14.55
CA TYR A 80 -12.80 -10.45 -15.27
C TYR A 80 -11.72 -10.92 -14.30
N VAL A 81 -11.39 -10.12 -13.29
CA VAL A 81 -10.41 -10.49 -12.27
C VAL A 81 -10.83 -11.76 -11.54
N TRP A 82 -12.11 -11.85 -11.16
CA TRP A 82 -12.67 -13.03 -10.49
C TRP A 82 -12.51 -14.29 -11.33
N GLU A 83 -12.91 -14.25 -12.58
CA GLU A 83 -12.96 -15.43 -13.44
C GLU A 83 -11.58 -15.83 -13.99
N LYS A 84 -10.79 -14.85 -14.41
CA LYS A 84 -9.59 -15.07 -15.24
C LYS A 84 -8.29 -14.95 -14.47
N GLN A 85 -8.20 -14.05 -13.48
CA GLN A 85 -6.94 -13.76 -12.80
C GLN A 85 -6.83 -14.40 -11.41
N LEU A 86 -7.93 -14.48 -10.66
CA LEU A 86 -7.92 -15.06 -9.33
C LEU A 86 -7.72 -16.59 -9.36
N GLN A 87 -6.92 -17.09 -8.43
CA GLN A 87 -6.72 -18.54 -8.30
C GLN A 87 -7.95 -19.22 -7.69
N LYS A 88 -8.22 -20.48 -8.10
CA LYS A 88 -9.34 -21.29 -7.60
C LYS A 88 -9.39 -21.35 -6.06
N GLN A 89 -8.22 -21.45 -5.41
CA GLN A 89 -8.12 -21.46 -3.96
C GLN A 89 -8.60 -20.14 -3.33
N LYS A 90 -8.20 -18.98 -3.89
CA LYS A 90 -8.60 -17.66 -3.39
C LYS A 90 -10.11 -17.47 -3.53
N ARG A 91 -10.70 -17.78 -4.70
CA ARG A 91 -12.16 -17.77 -4.89
C ARG A 91 -12.89 -18.66 -3.89
N ARG A 92 -12.35 -19.85 -3.59
CA ARG A 92 -12.94 -20.75 -2.57
C ARG A 92 -12.92 -20.11 -1.18
N GLN A 93 -11.84 -19.42 -0.80
CA GLN A 93 -11.74 -18.75 0.50
C GLN A 93 -12.68 -17.56 0.61
N VAL A 94 -12.84 -16.76 -0.45
CA VAL A 94 -13.83 -15.67 -0.49
C VAL A 94 -15.25 -16.22 -0.30
N ARG A 95 -15.63 -17.28 -1.04
CA ARG A 95 -16.94 -17.93 -0.86
C ARG A 95 -17.11 -18.55 0.54
N LYS A 96 -16.02 -19.07 1.12
CA LYS A 96 -16.03 -19.59 2.49
C LYS A 96 -16.32 -18.48 3.50
N ALA A 97 -15.74 -17.30 3.31
CA ALA A 97 -15.98 -16.15 4.18
C ALA A 97 -17.46 -15.80 4.29
N GLY A 98 -18.18 -15.75 3.16
CA GLY A 98 -19.62 -15.52 3.15
C GLY A 98 -20.41 -16.62 3.88
N LYS A 99 -20.04 -17.89 3.72
CA LYS A 99 -20.65 -19.01 4.48
C LYS A 99 -20.39 -18.95 5.99
N ASN A 100 -19.35 -18.24 6.39
CA ASN A 100 -18.98 -18.03 7.78
C ASN A 100 -19.51 -16.70 8.34
N ASN A 101 -20.45 -16.05 7.64
CA ASN A 101 -21.06 -14.77 8.01
C ASN A 101 -20.04 -13.63 8.16
N LEU A 102 -18.96 -13.68 7.38
CA LEU A 102 -18.07 -12.54 7.23
C LEU A 102 -18.65 -11.58 6.20
N VAL A 103 -18.70 -10.29 6.57
CA VAL A 103 -19.19 -9.21 5.72
C VAL A 103 -18.11 -8.16 5.55
N SER A 104 -18.11 -7.49 4.40
CA SER A 104 -17.18 -6.41 4.11
C SER A 104 -17.87 -5.07 4.22
N VAL A 105 -17.19 -4.08 4.78
CA VAL A 105 -17.67 -2.72 4.98
C VAL A 105 -16.60 -1.74 4.51
N THR A 106 -17.03 -0.70 3.81
CA THR A 106 -16.18 0.39 3.34
C THR A 106 -16.51 1.65 4.11
N GLY A 107 -15.49 2.37 4.59
CA GLY A 107 -15.68 3.59 5.35
C GLY A 107 -14.41 4.45 5.44
N LYS A 108 -14.45 5.50 6.24
CA LYS A 108 -13.33 6.43 6.48
C LYS A 108 -13.04 6.57 7.98
N LEU A 109 -13.21 7.77 8.54
CA LEU A 109 -12.86 8.09 9.92
C LEU A 109 -13.64 7.25 10.94
N GLU A 110 -14.86 6.86 10.61
CA GLU A 110 -15.72 6.00 11.42
C GLU A 110 -15.16 4.57 11.60
N LEU A 111 -14.25 4.12 10.72
CA LEU A 111 -13.55 2.83 10.85
C LEU A 111 -12.12 2.97 11.37
N LEU A 112 -11.65 4.19 11.64
CA LEU A 112 -10.25 4.44 11.99
C LEU A 112 -9.84 3.78 13.31
N ASP A 113 -10.75 3.72 14.27
CA ASP A 113 -10.50 3.13 15.59
C ASP A 113 -10.24 1.62 15.47
N ASP A 114 -11.12 0.92 14.76
CA ASP A 114 -10.98 -0.51 14.46
C ASP A 114 -9.74 -0.80 13.62
N PHE A 115 -9.48 0.04 12.61
CA PHE A 115 -8.26 -0.06 11.80
C PHE A 115 -7.01 0.02 12.67
N TYR A 116 -6.94 1.03 13.52
CA TYR A 116 -5.76 1.28 14.33
C TYR A 116 -5.54 0.17 15.37
N ASP A 117 -6.59 -0.31 16.05
CA ASP A 117 -6.47 -1.42 17.01
C ASP A 117 -5.86 -2.67 16.35
N ILE A 118 -6.47 -3.15 15.27
CA ILE A 118 -6.06 -4.40 14.61
C ILE A 118 -4.70 -4.27 13.94
N TRP A 119 -4.46 -3.14 13.26
CA TRP A 119 -3.20 -2.91 12.55
C TRP A 119 -2.02 -2.76 13.51
N THR A 120 -2.17 -1.99 14.60
CA THR A 120 -1.09 -1.80 15.59
C THR A 120 -0.76 -3.09 16.31
N GLN A 121 -1.77 -3.90 16.68
CA GLN A 121 -1.54 -5.23 17.26
C GLN A 121 -0.69 -6.10 16.32
N ARG A 122 -1.01 -6.11 15.03
CA ARG A 122 -0.28 -6.89 14.02
C ARG A 122 1.15 -6.40 13.82
N ILE A 123 1.35 -5.09 13.72
CA ILE A 123 2.67 -4.49 13.51
C ILE A 123 3.57 -4.66 14.74
N ASN A 124 3.00 -4.58 15.94
CA ASN A 124 3.72 -4.88 17.19
C ASN A 124 4.19 -6.34 17.24
N GLN A 125 3.35 -7.30 16.82
CA GLN A 125 3.74 -8.72 16.73
C GLN A 125 4.89 -8.96 15.74
N LEU A 126 5.03 -8.11 14.72
CA LEU A 126 6.10 -8.19 13.72
C LEU A 126 7.37 -7.42 14.14
N GLY A 127 7.33 -6.68 15.26
CA GLY A 127 8.45 -5.88 15.76
C GLY A 127 8.70 -4.59 14.96
N THR A 128 7.71 -4.12 14.20
CA THR A 128 7.84 -2.92 13.36
C THR A 128 7.38 -1.67 14.13
N PRO A 129 8.08 -0.52 14.04
CA PRO A 129 7.63 0.73 14.64
C PRO A 129 6.26 1.17 14.12
N VAL A 130 5.46 1.73 15.03
CA VAL A 130 4.06 2.07 14.78
C VAL A 130 3.93 3.56 14.42
N PHE A 131 3.14 3.90 13.40
CA PHE A 131 2.73 5.29 13.13
C PHE A 131 1.64 5.74 14.09
N SER A 132 1.51 7.04 14.36
CA SER A 132 0.43 7.54 15.21
C SER A 132 -0.94 7.37 14.53
N LYS A 133 -2.01 7.23 15.32
CA LYS A 133 -3.39 7.22 14.80
C LYS A 133 -3.70 8.52 14.03
N GLN A 134 -3.16 9.65 14.51
CA GLN A 134 -3.30 10.94 13.85
C GLN A 134 -2.78 10.91 12.42
N PHE A 135 -1.64 10.25 12.14
CA PHE A 135 -1.12 10.13 10.78
C PHE A 135 -2.14 9.53 9.80
N PHE A 136 -2.84 8.47 10.22
CA PHE A 136 -3.89 7.86 9.40
C PHE A 136 -5.15 8.73 9.28
N SER A 137 -5.51 9.45 10.33
CA SER A 137 -6.59 10.44 10.28
C SER A 137 -6.29 11.55 9.26
N GLU A 138 -5.06 12.06 9.26
CA GLU A 138 -4.61 13.09 8.32
C GLU A 138 -4.59 12.57 6.88
N ILE A 139 -4.19 11.30 6.66
CA ILE A 139 -4.29 10.66 5.35
C ILE A 139 -5.74 10.62 4.85
N LEU A 140 -6.66 10.07 5.65
CA LEU A 140 -8.07 9.94 5.27
C LEU A 140 -8.72 11.31 5.00
N THR A 141 -8.31 12.33 5.76
CA THR A 141 -8.82 13.70 5.61
C THR A 141 -8.23 14.39 4.38
N SER A 142 -6.92 14.29 4.17
CA SER A 142 -6.20 15.00 3.11
C SER A 142 -6.45 14.42 1.72
N PHE A 143 -6.59 13.10 1.62
CA PHE A 143 -6.84 12.42 0.34
C PHE A 143 -8.34 12.32 0.02
N GLY A 144 -9.24 12.65 0.95
CA GLY A 144 -10.67 12.72 0.68
C GLY A 144 -11.24 11.40 0.14
N ASP A 145 -11.73 11.40 -1.09
CA ASP A 145 -12.31 10.21 -1.74
C ASP A 145 -11.26 9.25 -2.32
N ASP A 146 -10.02 9.70 -2.44
CA ASP A 146 -8.86 8.91 -2.86
C ASP A 146 -8.26 8.10 -1.70
N ALA A 147 -8.88 8.10 -0.52
CA ALA A 147 -8.50 7.23 0.58
C ALA A 147 -9.72 6.63 1.31
N TRP A 148 -9.62 5.36 1.69
CA TRP A 148 -10.66 4.69 2.47
C TRP A 148 -10.09 3.55 3.32
N ILE A 149 -10.88 3.09 4.27
CA ILE A 149 -10.66 1.85 5.01
C ILE A 149 -11.65 0.80 4.50
N GLN A 150 -11.12 -0.35 4.08
CA GLN A 150 -11.88 -1.57 3.92
C GLN A 150 -11.80 -2.37 5.22
N ALA A 151 -12.94 -2.77 5.76
CA ALA A 151 -13.05 -3.63 6.93
C ALA A 151 -13.78 -4.94 6.59
N VAL A 152 -13.41 -6.02 7.26
CA VAL A 152 -14.18 -7.27 7.31
C VAL A 152 -14.66 -7.47 8.73
N GLN A 153 -15.95 -7.74 8.89
CA GLN A 153 -16.61 -7.92 10.17
C GLN A 153 -17.25 -9.30 10.28
N LYS A 154 -17.35 -9.80 11.52
CA LYS A 154 -18.11 -10.97 11.90
C LYS A 154 -19.04 -10.60 13.05
N ASN A 155 -20.35 -10.71 12.85
CA ASN A 155 -21.35 -10.37 13.87
C ASN A 155 -21.13 -8.97 14.50
N GLY A 156 -20.77 -7.97 13.69
CA GLY A 156 -20.49 -6.61 14.14
C GLY A 156 -19.08 -6.38 14.72
N PHE A 157 -18.26 -7.42 14.86
CA PHE A 157 -16.88 -7.30 15.32
C PHE A 157 -15.90 -7.24 14.14
N THR A 158 -15.06 -6.21 14.08
CA THR A 158 -14.06 -6.05 13.01
C THR A 158 -12.91 -7.06 13.20
N VAL A 159 -12.64 -7.85 12.15
CA VAL A 159 -11.63 -8.93 12.14
C VAL A 159 -10.54 -8.73 11.10
N GLY A 160 -10.72 -7.79 10.18
CA GLY A 160 -9.75 -7.45 9.15
C GLY A 160 -9.91 -6.01 8.69
N VAL A 161 -8.81 -5.34 8.40
CA VAL A 161 -8.76 -3.93 8.06
C VAL A 161 -7.67 -3.65 7.04
N MET A 162 -7.93 -2.74 6.11
CA MET A 162 -6.99 -2.30 5.09
C MET A 162 -7.24 -0.83 4.77
N LEU A 163 -6.23 0.02 4.90
CA LEU A 163 -6.28 1.39 4.41
C LEU A 163 -5.76 1.39 2.97
N VAL A 164 -6.56 1.93 2.08
CA VAL A 164 -6.28 2.00 0.65
C VAL A 164 -6.17 3.45 0.21
N LEU A 165 -5.18 3.74 -0.62
CA LEU A 165 -4.94 5.01 -1.30
C LEU A 165 -5.16 4.81 -2.79
N MET A 166 -5.80 5.77 -3.44
CA MET A 166 -5.97 5.78 -4.88
C MET A 166 -5.15 6.90 -5.49
N HIS A 167 -4.53 6.60 -6.61
CA HIS A 167 -3.84 7.61 -7.39
C HIS A 167 -3.70 7.15 -8.84
N ASN A 168 -4.08 8.00 -9.78
CA ASN A 168 -3.90 7.78 -11.22
C ASN A 168 -4.39 6.39 -11.70
N GLY A 169 -5.63 6.03 -11.34
CA GLY A 169 -6.26 4.76 -11.72
C GLY A 169 -5.66 3.52 -11.05
N GLN A 170 -4.92 3.69 -9.95
CA GLN A 170 -4.29 2.60 -9.21
C GLN A 170 -4.68 2.66 -7.74
N ALA A 171 -4.99 1.50 -7.17
CA ALA A 171 -5.22 1.31 -5.74
C ALA A 171 -3.97 0.76 -5.05
N PHE A 172 -3.53 1.45 -4.02
CA PHE A 172 -2.39 1.09 -3.17
C PHE A 172 -2.91 0.76 -1.77
N PRO A 173 -2.81 -0.50 -1.31
CA PRO A 173 -3.16 -0.89 0.05
C PRO A 173 -1.92 -1.04 0.96
N PRO A 174 -1.25 0.06 1.39
CA PRO A 174 0.02 -0.02 2.13
C PRO A 174 -0.10 -0.62 3.53
N TRP A 175 -1.27 -0.52 4.16
CA TRP A 175 -1.48 -0.96 5.54
C TRP A 175 -2.68 -1.88 5.63
N ALA A 176 -2.41 -3.15 5.91
CA ALA A 176 -3.43 -4.18 6.04
C ALA A 176 -3.11 -5.10 7.23
N ALA A 177 -4.16 -5.53 7.91
CA ALA A 177 -4.05 -6.51 8.99
C ALA A 177 -5.33 -7.33 9.11
N THR A 178 -5.18 -8.57 9.54
CA THR A 178 -6.30 -9.42 9.95
C THR A 178 -5.97 -10.12 11.25
N ARG A 179 -6.98 -10.34 12.08
CA ARG A 179 -6.89 -11.19 13.26
C ARG A 179 -6.70 -12.64 12.79
N SER A 180 -5.59 -13.25 13.21
CA SER A 180 -5.10 -14.52 12.66
C SER A 180 -6.08 -15.68 12.79
N GLU A 181 -6.86 -15.70 13.86
CA GLU A 181 -7.87 -16.68 14.20
C GLU A 181 -9.01 -16.74 13.16
N PHE A 182 -9.31 -15.62 12.48
CA PHE A 182 -10.33 -15.54 11.44
C PHE A 182 -9.77 -15.79 10.02
N ASN A 183 -8.46 -15.98 9.85
CA ASN A 183 -7.88 -16.27 8.53
C ASN A 183 -8.34 -17.63 8.01
N SER A 184 -8.49 -18.61 8.89
CA SER A 184 -9.02 -19.93 8.53
C SER A 184 -10.46 -19.85 8.02
N GLU A 185 -11.20 -18.80 8.38
CA GLU A 185 -12.57 -18.54 7.96
C GLU A 185 -12.66 -17.78 6.63
N GLY A 186 -11.54 -17.27 6.12
CA GLY A 186 -11.48 -16.54 4.85
C GLY A 186 -11.39 -15.02 4.97
N ALA A 187 -11.27 -14.46 6.19
CA ALA A 187 -11.27 -13.01 6.43
C ALA A 187 -10.25 -12.25 5.56
N ASN A 188 -9.01 -12.74 5.49
CA ASN A 188 -7.98 -12.12 4.66
C ASN A 188 -8.32 -12.17 3.16
N SER A 189 -8.87 -13.29 2.67
CA SER A 189 -9.23 -13.39 1.25
C SER A 189 -10.42 -12.50 0.90
N LEU A 190 -11.41 -12.40 1.79
CA LEU A 190 -12.53 -11.46 1.63
C LEU A 190 -12.07 -10.01 1.64
N LEU A 191 -11.17 -9.64 2.55
CA LEU A 191 -10.63 -8.28 2.67
C LEU A 191 -9.98 -7.82 1.35
N TYR A 192 -9.05 -8.63 0.81
CA TYR A 192 -8.42 -8.30 -0.48
C TYR A 192 -9.42 -8.30 -1.63
N TRP A 193 -10.36 -9.25 -1.66
CA TRP A 193 -11.37 -9.29 -2.71
C TRP A 193 -12.25 -8.04 -2.72
N SER A 194 -12.70 -7.58 -1.56
CA SER A 194 -13.50 -6.36 -1.46
C SER A 194 -12.74 -5.11 -1.87
N VAL A 195 -11.43 -5.03 -1.60
CA VAL A 195 -10.61 -3.93 -2.13
C VAL A 195 -10.50 -3.97 -3.65
N ILE A 196 -10.40 -5.15 -4.26
CA ILE A 196 -10.41 -5.29 -5.73
C ILE A 196 -11.76 -4.82 -6.28
N GLU A 197 -12.88 -5.28 -5.72
CA GLU A 197 -14.23 -4.84 -6.14
C GLU A 197 -14.40 -3.33 -6.01
N GLU A 198 -14.00 -2.76 -4.86
CA GLU A 198 -14.14 -1.33 -4.58
C GLU A 198 -13.22 -0.49 -5.47
N ALA A 199 -11.99 -0.94 -5.73
CA ALA A 199 -11.09 -0.28 -6.66
C ALA A 199 -11.68 -0.27 -8.08
N CYS A 200 -12.13 -1.42 -8.60
CA CYS A 200 -12.78 -1.49 -9.91
C CYS A 200 -14.02 -0.58 -10.01
N ARG A 201 -14.77 -0.42 -8.92
CA ARG A 201 -15.95 0.46 -8.87
C ARG A 201 -15.59 1.95 -8.94
N ARG A 202 -14.45 2.33 -8.39
CA ARG A 202 -14.02 3.73 -8.33
C ARG A 202 -13.20 4.18 -9.56
N GLY A 203 -12.66 3.24 -10.33
CA GLY A 203 -11.84 3.50 -11.52
C GLY A 203 -10.36 3.55 -11.20
#